data_AF-A0A1F2R975-F1
#
_entry.id   AF-A0A1F2R975-F1
#
_cell.length_a   1.000
_cell.length_b   1.000
_cell.length_c   1.000
_cell.angle_alpha   90.00
_cell.angle_beta   90.00
_cell.angle_gamma   90.00
#
_symmetry.space_group_name_H-M   'P 1'
#
loop_
_entity.id
_entity.type
_entity.pdbx_description
1 polymer ?
#
loop_
_entity_poly.entity_id
_entity_poly.type
_entity_poly.pdbx_seq_one_letter_code
_entity_poly.pdbx_strand_id
1 'polypeptide(L)'
;MSYHDPEPEDPQELVGVELPGDEAVTREMAATFADEFAQLGLTRIQILSLYRRAEYTGAHQAWRLLGEDEIARIVDESLAVYGRFVWVVTDGPEEVAGSVAQPLRLVRRGS
;
A
#
# COMPACT_ATOMS: atom_id res chain seq x y z
N MET A 1 8.17 35.29 6.90
CA MET A 1 8.28 33.83 7.08
C MET A 1 8.27 33.21 5.70
N SER A 2 9.31 32.47 5.32
CA SER A 2 9.30 31.69 4.07
C SER A 2 8.49 30.42 4.33
N TYR A 3 7.60 30.04 3.40
CA TYR A 3 6.69 28.88 3.53
C TYR A 3 7.39 27.50 3.57
N HIS A 4 8.71 27.45 3.73
CA HIS A 4 9.53 26.28 3.43
C HIS A 4 10.36 25.73 4.60
N ASP A 5 10.41 26.42 5.74
CA ASP A 5 11.09 25.88 6.92
C ASP A 5 10.05 25.22 7.83
N PRO A 6 10.14 23.90 8.09
CA PRO A 6 9.30 23.25 9.09
C PRO A 6 9.63 23.85 10.46
N GLU A 7 8.61 24.36 11.15
CA GLU A 7 8.73 24.89 12.51
C GLU A 7 8.72 23.71 13.48
N PRO A 8 9.80 23.46 14.25
CA PRO A 8 9.93 22.24 15.08
C PRO A 8 8.84 22.05 16.14
N GLU A 9 8.13 23.12 16.50
CA GLU A 9 7.01 23.09 17.44
C GLU A 9 5.63 23.08 16.75
N ASP A 10 5.56 22.95 15.42
CA ASP A 10 4.29 22.90 14.70
C ASP A 10 3.52 21.61 15.09
N PRO A 11 2.38 21.72 15.81
CA PRO A 11 1.60 20.56 16.21
C PRO A 11 0.94 19.84 15.01
N GLN A 12 0.96 20.44 13.82
CA GLN A 12 0.44 19.84 12.59
C GLN A 12 1.52 19.15 11.75
N GLU A 13 2.79 19.21 12.16
CA GLU A 13 3.87 18.48 11.50
C GLU A 13 3.65 16.96 11.63
N LEU A 14 3.74 16.25 10.50
CA LEU A 14 3.62 14.80 10.49
C LEU A 14 4.89 14.16 11.06
N VAL A 15 4.81 13.73 12.33
CA VAL A 15 5.87 12.96 12.97
C VAL A 15 5.63 11.46 12.75
N GLY A 16 6.51 10.83 11.98
CA GLY A 16 6.53 9.37 11.85
C GLY A 16 6.93 8.72 13.18
N VAL A 17 6.14 7.76 13.66
CA VAL A 17 6.42 6.98 14.87
C VAL A 17 6.62 5.52 14.50
N GLU A 18 7.69 4.92 14.99
CA GLU A 18 7.94 3.48 14.86
C GLU A 18 7.36 2.77 16.08
N LEU A 19 6.51 1.76 15.83
CA LEU A 19 6.05 0.86 16.88
C LEU A 19 7.02 -0.32 16.97
N PRO A 20 7.51 -0.66 18.18
CA PRO A 20 8.41 -1.80 18.34
C PRO A 20 7.68 -3.08 17.93
N GLY A 21 8.29 -3.83 17.02
CA GLY A 21 7.81 -5.13 16.55
C GLY A 21 8.99 -6.10 16.43
N ASP A 22 8.71 -7.38 16.60
CA ASP A 22 9.67 -8.43 16.29
C ASP A 22 9.57 -8.86 14.81
N GLU A 23 10.34 -9.86 14.43
CA GLU A 23 10.33 -10.40 13.07
C GLU A 23 8.94 -10.93 12.65
N ALA A 24 8.18 -11.50 13.59
CA ALA A 24 6.84 -12.01 13.31
C ALA A 24 5.86 -10.87 13.00
N VAL A 25 5.85 -9.81 13.82
CA VAL A 25 5.06 -8.61 13.57
C VAL A 25 5.45 -7.96 12.23
N THR A 26 6.74 -7.90 11.94
CA THR A 26 7.23 -7.34 10.66
C THR A 26 6.77 -8.16 9.46
N ARG A 27 6.73 -9.49 9.59
CA ARG A 27 6.21 -10.40 8.56
C ARG A 27 4.71 -10.19 8.32
N GLU A 28 3.92 -10.03 9.36
CA GLU A 28 2.47 -9.75 9.24
C GLU A 28 2.21 -8.38 8.58
N MET A 29 2.98 -7.36 8.95
CA MET A 29 2.95 -6.06 8.27
C MET A 29 3.34 -6.18 6.80
N ALA A 30 4.39 -6.94 6.50
CA ALA A 30 4.80 -7.19 5.13
C ALA A 30 3.69 -7.85 4.32
N ALA A 31 2.96 -8.83 4.88
CA ALA A 31 1.82 -9.43 4.22
C ALA A 31 0.70 -8.42 3.95
N THR A 32 0.37 -7.60 4.94
CA THR A 32 -0.64 -6.53 4.80
C THR A 32 -0.30 -5.58 3.66
N PHE A 33 0.95 -5.13 3.55
CA PHE A 33 1.35 -4.25 2.43
C PHE A 33 1.18 -4.94 1.07
N ALA A 34 1.56 -6.21 0.95
CA ALA A 34 1.39 -6.97 -0.29
C ALA A 34 -0.09 -7.07 -0.68
N ASP A 35 -0.96 -7.35 0.29
CA ASP A 35 -2.41 -7.45 0.10
C ASP A 35 -3.02 -6.15 -0.40
N GLU A 36 -2.65 -5.02 0.21
CA GLU A 36 -3.12 -3.71 -0.25
C GLU A 36 -2.66 -3.42 -1.68
N PHE A 37 -1.38 -3.66 -2.00
CA PHE A 37 -0.88 -3.43 -3.35
C PHE A 37 -1.51 -4.36 -4.39
N ALA A 38 -1.75 -5.63 -4.03
CA ALA A 38 -2.42 -6.58 -4.90
C ALA A 38 -3.87 -6.16 -5.18
N GLN A 39 -4.59 -5.68 -4.15
CA GLN A 39 -5.96 -5.16 -4.29
C GLN A 39 -6.02 -3.88 -5.14
N LEU A 40 -4.98 -3.05 -5.09
CA LEU A 40 -4.81 -1.90 -6.00
C LEU A 40 -4.49 -2.32 -7.45
N GLY A 41 -4.37 -3.62 -7.73
CA GLY A 41 -4.17 -4.17 -9.08
C GLY A 41 -2.72 -4.16 -9.57
N LEU A 42 -1.75 -3.87 -8.68
CA LEU A 42 -0.34 -3.87 -9.03
C LEU A 42 0.12 -5.28 -9.42
N THR A 43 1.05 -5.34 -10.38
CA THR A 43 1.68 -6.59 -10.81
C THR A 43 2.80 -7.00 -9.85
N ARG A 44 3.18 -8.28 -9.86
CA ARG A 44 4.30 -8.81 -9.06
C ARG A 44 5.56 -7.95 -9.11
N ILE A 45 6.00 -7.56 -10.31
CA ILE A 45 7.22 -6.76 -10.50
C ILE A 45 7.05 -5.37 -9.87
N GLN A 46 5.88 -4.76 -10.03
CA GLN A 46 5.58 -3.46 -9.42
C GLN A 46 5.60 -3.57 -7.89
N ILE A 47 4.93 -4.57 -7.31
CA ILE A 47 4.90 -4.77 -5.86
C ILE A 47 6.31 -4.97 -5.31
N LEU A 48 7.10 -5.89 -5.88
CA LEU A 48 8.48 -6.14 -5.44
C LEU A 48 9.38 -4.92 -5.60
N SER A 49 9.08 -4.01 -6.54
CA SER A 49 9.84 -2.76 -6.66
C SER A 49 9.54 -1.80 -5.50
N LEU A 50 8.32 -1.81 -4.94
CA LEU A 50 7.96 -0.96 -3.80
C LEU A 50 8.73 -1.34 -2.53
N TYR A 51 8.87 -2.64 -2.25
CA TYR A 51 9.68 -3.14 -1.13
C TYR A 51 11.16 -2.74 -1.22
N ARG A 52 11.67 -2.45 -2.42
CA ARG A 52 13.07 -2.05 -2.63
C ARG A 52 13.31 -0.54 -2.54
N ARG A 53 12.25 0.26 -2.42
CA ARG A 53 12.32 1.73 -2.42
C ARG A 53 12.26 2.26 -0.99
N ALA A 54 13.26 3.06 -0.62
CA ALA A 54 13.37 3.63 0.73
C ALA A 54 12.20 4.57 1.07
N GLU A 55 11.56 5.18 0.07
CA GLU A 55 10.37 6.02 0.29
C GLU A 55 9.17 5.24 0.84
N TYR A 56 9.14 3.92 0.63
CA TYR A 56 8.12 3.01 1.19
C TYR A 56 8.65 2.39 2.48
N THR A 57 8.93 3.23 3.48
CA THR A 57 9.72 2.89 4.68
C THR A 57 9.31 1.57 5.32
N GLY A 58 8.01 1.34 5.58
CA GLY A 58 7.55 0.10 6.22
C GLY A 58 7.81 -1.16 5.38
N ALA A 59 7.49 -1.12 4.09
CA ALA A 59 7.77 -2.22 3.17
C ALA A 59 9.29 -2.42 2.99
N HIS A 60 10.05 -1.33 2.93
CA HIS A 60 11.50 -1.39 2.78
C HIS A 60 12.20 -1.97 4.00
N GLN A 61 11.77 -1.59 5.21
CA GLN A 61 12.28 -2.17 6.45
C GLN A 61 11.98 -3.67 6.52
N ALA A 62 10.77 -4.09 6.15
CA ALA A 62 10.43 -5.51 6.07
C ALA A 62 11.33 -6.27 5.09
N TRP A 63 11.62 -5.70 3.92
CA TRP A 63 12.55 -6.30 2.96
C TRP A 63 13.98 -6.40 3.50
N ARG A 64 14.45 -5.36 4.21
CA ARG A 64 15.77 -5.37 4.85
C ARG A 64 15.90 -6.43 5.93
N LEU A 65 14.82 -6.70 6.66
CA LEU A 65 14.80 -7.67 7.76
C LEU A 65 14.60 -9.11 7.27
N LEU A 66 13.60 -9.33 6.41
CA LEU A 66 13.16 -10.66 5.98
C LEU A 66 13.88 -11.18 4.73
N GLY A 67 14.42 -10.28 3.91
CA GLY A 67 15.14 -10.61 2.68
C GLY A 67 14.25 -10.80 1.45
N GLU A 68 14.90 -10.87 0.28
CA GLU A 68 14.24 -10.92 -1.03
C GLU A 68 13.32 -12.13 -1.19
N ASP A 69 13.78 -13.33 -0.79
CA ASP A 69 13.05 -14.58 -1.01
C ASP A 69 11.74 -14.64 -0.21
N GLU A 70 11.77 -14.17 1.04
CA GLU A 70 10.59 -14.16 1.88
C GLU A 70 9.57 -13.12 1.40
N ILE A 71 10.02 -11.92 1.01
CA ILE A 71 9.14 -10.91 0.41
C ILE A 71 8.55 -11.43 -0.91
N ALA A 72 9.34 -12.09 -1.74
CA ALA A 72 8.85 -12.69 -2.98
C ALA A 72 7.72 -13.70 -2.72
N ARG A 73 7.90 -14.58 -1.73
CA ARG A 73 6.88 -15.55 -1.31
C ARG A 73 5.60 -14.87 -0.83
N ILE A 74 5.71 -13.84 0.02
CA ILE A 74 4.57 -13.06 0.53
C ILE A 74 3.79 -12.41 -0.62
N VAL A 75 4.50 -11.78 -1.57
CA VAL A 75 3.87 -11.13 -2.72
C VAL A 75 3.15 -12.13 -3.62
N ASP A 76 3.74 -13.32 -3.83
CA ASP A 76 3.12 -14.38 -4.64
C ASP A 76 1.86 -14.93 -3.98
N GLU A 77 1.86 -15.12 -2.66
CA GLU A 77 0.68 -15.54 -1.88
C GLU A 77 -0.44 -14.50 -1.97
N SER A 78 -0.10 -13.23 -1.78
CA SER A 78 -1.05 -12.13 -1.86
C SER A 78 -1.70 -12.01 -3.25
N LEU A 79 -0.90 -12.08 -4.31
CA LEU A 79 -1.41 -12.04 -5.69
C LEU A 79 -2.29 -13.24 -6.04
N ALA A 80 -2.01 -14.42 -5.47
CA ALA A 80 -2.84 -15.59 -5.68
C ALA A 80 -4.27 -15.42 -5.14
N VAL A 81 -4.43 -14.61 -4.08
CA VAL A 81 -5.71 -14.28 -3.44
C VAL A 81 -6.34 -13.04 -4.10
N TYR A 82 -5.64 -11.91 -4.09
CA TYR A 82 -6.19 -10.59 -4.43
C TYR A 82 -5.92 -10.15 -5.87
N GLY A 83 -4.85 -10.63 -6.50
CA GLY A 83 -4.43 -10.21 -7.85
C GLY A 83 -5.40 -10.61 -8.98
N ARG A 84 -6.43 -11.41 -8.68
CA ARG A 84 -7.47 -11.84 -9.63
C ARG A 84 -8.54 -10.77 -9.87
N PHE A 85 -8.58 -9.74 -9.03
CA PHE A 85 -9.59 -8.70 -9.09
C PHE A 85 -8.94 -7.33 -9.15
N VAL A 86 -9.64 -6.38 -9.76
CA VAL A 86 -9.25 -4.96 -9.73
C VAL A 86 -10.48 -4.16 -9.33
N TRP A 87 -10.28 -3.25 -8.38
CA TRP A 87 -11.28 -2.26 -8.02
C TRP A 87 -11.23 -1.11 -9.02
N VAL A 88 -12.35 -0.82 -9.67
CA VAL A 88 -12.48 0.33 -10.57
C VAL A 88 -13.35 1.36 -9.88
N VAL A 89 -12.74 2.51 -9.57
CA VAL A 89 -13.47 3.70 -9.13
C VAL A 89 -14.03 4.38 -10.38
N THR A 90 -15.30 4.12 -10.66
CA THR A 90 -16.09 4.96 -11.57
C THR A 90 -16.63 6.11 -10.75
N ASP A 91 -15.84 7.16 -10.55
CA ASP A 91 -16.41 8.42 -10.12
C ASP A 91 -17.53 8.78 -11.11
N GLY A 92 -18.72 9.07 -10.58
CA GLY A 92 -19.79 9.65 -11.39
C GLY A 92 -19.36 11.03 -11.88
N PRO A 93 -19.94 11.55 -12.99
CA PRO A 93 -19.71 12.94 -13.36
C PRO A 93 -19.98 13.85 -12.15
N GLU A 94 -19.14 14.89 -12.00
CA GLU A 94 -19.19 15.96 -10.98
C GLU A 94 -20.58 16.10 -10.34
N GLU A 95 -20.63 15.99 -9.00
CA GLU A 95 -21.86 16.00 -8.21
C GLU A 95 -22.85 17.09 -8.66
N VAL A 96 -23.86 16.69 -9.43
CA VAL A 96 -25.11 17.42 -9.50
C VAL A 96 -25.85 17.10 -8.21
N ALA A 97 -26.21 18.14 -7.43
CA ALA A 97 -26.91 18.00 -6.16
C ALA A 97 -28.06 16.98 -6.27
N GLY A 98 -27.91 15.81 -5.63
CA GLY A 98 -28.83 14.68 -5.70
C GLY A 98 -28.27 13.37 -6.28
N SER A 99 -27.00 13.32 -6.66
CA SER A 99 -26.35 12.07 -7.10
C SER A 99 -26.19 11.06 -5.95
N VAL A 100 -26.70 9.84 -6.14
CA VAL A 100 -26.51 8.72 -5.21
C VAL A 100 -25.14 8.11 -5.49
N ALA A 101 -24.27 8.04 -4.47
CA ALA A 101 -22.97 7.39 -4.58
C ALA A 101 -23.13 5.97 -5.16
N GLN A 102 -22.49 5.71 -6.29
CA GLN A 102 -22.55 4.38 -6.90
C GLN A 102 -21.63 3.42 -6.11
N PRO A 103 -22.06 2.17 -5.87
CA PRO A 103 -21.24 1.20 -5.18
C PRO A 103 -20.03 0.80 -6.04
N LEU A 104 -18.91 0.55 -5.38
CA LEU A 104 -17.71 -0.01 -5.99
C LEU A 104 -18.04 -1.31 -6.75
N ARG A 105 -17.53 -1.44 -7.98
CA ARG A 105 -17.69 -2.66 -8.78
C ARG A 105 -16.40 -3.47 -8.76
N LEU A 106 -16.51 -4.74 -8.34
CA LEU A 106 -15.44 -5.72 -8.42
C LEU A 106 -15.41 -6.32 -9.83
N VAL A 107 -14.28 -6.18 -10.53
CA VAL A 107 -14.11 -6.76 -11.87
C VAL A 107 -13.02 -7.83 -11.82
N ARG A 108 -13.32 -9.02 -12.38
CA ARG A 108 -12.32 -10.08 -12.54
C ARG A 108 -11.32 -9.67 -13.62
N ARG A 109 -10.04 -9.74 -13.31
CA ARG A 109 -8.97 -9.49 -14.27
C ARG A 109 -9.00 -10.59 -15.34
N GLY A 110 -9.02 -10.19 -16.61
CA GLY A 110 -8.96 -11.12 -17.75
C GLY A 110 -7.68 -11.96 -17.70
N SER A 111 -7.81 -13.25 -18.00
CA SER A 111 -6.73 -14.24 -18.01
C SER A 111 -5.64 -13.93 -19.02
#